data_AF-A0A1X9Z6K4-F1
#
_entry.id   AF-A0A1X9Z6K4-F1
#
_cell.length_a   1.000
_cell.length_b   1.000
_cell.length_c   1.000
_cell.angle_alpha   90.00
_cell.angle_beta   90.00
_cell.angle_gamma   90.00
#
_symmetry.space_group_name_H-M   'P 1'
#
loop_
_entity.id
_entity.type
_entity.pdbx_description
1 polymer ?
#
loop_
_entity_poly.entity_id
_entity_poly.type
_entity_poly.pdbx_seq_one_letter_code
_entity_poly.pdbx_strand_id
1 'polypeptide(L)'
;MNLEQEWQNLSGEFNSGVNKIDISNITIDEKSHSLLQDLLFKLKWKLRWIRIIDLPILAMAFLIKGDLKFLLLFVFITYEISRALGVNSFRKIKTGIDYNANTKQVLTDNLKAIKRILRGETIYGYIFLPLAGPTGWLAYQLYVHQTFEKVFSLPHFFIQMVLLILISIPFIYIAKKMNDSIFAKPLKELNEKINDLMD
;
A
#
# COMPACT_ATOMS: atom_id res chain seq x y z
N MET A 1 32.53 55.96 5.20
CA MET A 1 32.06 54.60 5.55
C MET A 1 32.68 53.67 4.53
N ASN A 2 33.51 52.72 4.96
CA ASN A 2 34.39 51.97 4.06
C ASN A 2 33.70 50.64 3.67
N LEU A 3 33.00 50.66 2.54
CA LEU A 3 32.14 49.57 2.05
C LEU A 3 32.88 48.24 1.88
N GLU A 4 34.18 48.29 1.61
CA GLU A 4 35.03 47.12 1.44
C GLU A 4 35.24 46.35 2.76
N GLN A 5 35.22 47.08 3.88
CA GLN A 5 35.36 46.52 5.23
C GLN A 5 34.03 45.93 5.72
N GLU A 6 32.89 46.52 5.36
CA GLU A 6 31.56 45.94 5.59
C GLU A 6 31.34 44.68 4.75
N TRP A 7 31.79 44.67 3.50
CA TRP A 7 31.72 43.48 2.65
C TRP A 7 32.57 42.32 3.19
N GLN A 8 33.78 42.60 3.70
CA GLN A 8 34.61 41.57 4.33
C GLN A 8 33.99 41.03 5.61
N ASN A 9 33.41 41.89 6.47
CA ASN A 9 32.71 41.45 7.68
C ASN A 9 31.46 40.62 7.36
N LEU A 10 30.66 41.03 6.37
CA LEU A 10 29.50 40.27 5.89
C LEU A 10 29.92 38.93 5.28
N SER A 11 31.01 38.89 4.50
CA SER A 11 31.53 37.64 3.93
C SER A 11 32.11 36.69 4.99
N GLY A 12 32.69 37.25 6.07
CA GLY A 12 33.18 36.50 7.23
C GLY A 12 32.05 35.90 8.06
N GLU A 13 30.96 36.65 8.28
CA GLU A 13 29.73 36.16 8.90
C GLU A 13 29.00 35.13 8.02
N PHE A 14 28.95 35.35 6.71
CA PHE A 14 28.33 34.40 5.78
C PHE A 14 29.10 33.07 5.72
N ASN A 15 30.44 33.11 5.69
CA ASN A 15 31.27 31.90 5.68
C ASN A 15 31.33 31.16 7.03
N SER A 16 31.08 31.85 8.15
CA SER A 16 31.03 31.23 9.48
C SER A 16 29.63 30.69 9.84
N GLY A 17 28.57 31.30 9.30
CA GLY A 17 27.18 30.84 9.44
C GLY A 17 26.80 29.71 8.47
N VAL A 18 27.25 29.75 7.21
CA VAL A 18 26.83 28.79 6.18
C VAL A 18 27.58 27.46 6.26
N ASN A 19 28.82 27.44 6.79
CA ASN A 19 29.58 26.19 6.94
C ASN A 19 29.08 25.27 8.08
N LYS A 20 28.10 25.72 8.87
CA LYS A 20 27.47 24.92 9.94
C LYS A 20 25.98 24.70 9.78
N ILE A 21 25.34 25.34 8.81
CA ILE A 21 23.97 24.98 8.41
C ILE A 21 24.07 23.75 7.51
N ASP A 22 24.25 22.61 8.18
CA ASP A 22 23.42 21.45 7.92
C ASP A 22 23.48 20.81 6.52
N ILE A 23 24.68 20.71 5.95
CA ILE A 23 24.91 19.84 4.78
C ILE A 23 24.50 18.39 5.11
N SER A 24 24.65 17.96 6.37
CA SER A 24 24.09 16.72 6.91
C SER A 24 22.56 16.70 6.88
N ASN A 25 21.86 17.72 7.38
CA ASN A 25 20.39 17.71 7.32
C ASN A 25 19.84 17.85 5.91
N ILE A 26 20.52 18.55 4.98
CA ILE A 26 20.10 18.63 3.58
C ILE A 26 20.29 17.29 2.86
N THR A 27 21.42 16.59 3.09
CA THR A 27 21.65 15.25 2.52
C THR A 27 20.80 14.16 3.20
N ILE A 28 20.49 14.32 4.49
CA ILE A 28 19.54 13.45 5.21
C ILE A 28 18.12 13.69 4.69
N ASP A 29 17.72 14.93 4.43
CA ASP A 29 16.41 15.28 3.88
C ASP A 29 16.23 14.66 2.48
N GLU A 30 17.21 14.80 1.58
CA GLU A 30 17.15 14.23 0.23
C GLU A 30 17.11 12.68 0.21
N LYS A 31 17.92 12.03 1.06
CA LYS A 31 17.91 10.56 1.18
C LYS A 31 16.67 10.02 1.92
N SER A 32 16.08 10.77 2.83
CA SER A 32 14.85 10.36 3.54
C SER A 32 13.61 10.62 2.69
N HIS A 33 13.63 11.70 1.92
CA HIS A 33 12.64 12.01 0.90
C HIS A 33 12.62 10.94 -0.19
N SER A 34 13.78 10.52 -0.70
CA SER A 34 13.85 9.45 -1.71
C SER A 34 13.39 8.08 -1.19
N LEU A 35 13.70 7.71 0.06
CA LEU A 35 13.16 6.48 0.68
C LEU A 35 11.64 6.54 0.88
N LEU A 36 11.13 7.68 1.35
CA LEU A 36 9.69 7.90 1.49
C LEU A 36 9.00 7.86 0.13
N GLN A 37 9.60 8.48 -0.90
CA GLN A 37 9.09 8.51 -2.26
C GLN A 37 9.07 7.11 -2.89
N ASP A 38 10.08 6.28 -2.65
CA ASP A 38 10.11 4.87 -3.09
C ASP A 38 9.00 4.05 -2.40
N LEU A 39 8.81 4.20 -1.09
CA LEU A 39 7.72 3.57 -0.34
C LEU A 39 6.35 3.99 -0.87
N LEU A 40 6.15 5.29 -1.14
CA LEU A 40 4.92 5.82 -1.70
C LEU A 40 4.68 5.34 -3.13
N PHE A 41 5.74 5.25 -3.94
CA PHE A 41 5.67 4.71 -5.29
C PHE A 41 5.20 3.24 -5.27
N LYS A 42 5.82 2.40 -4.42
CA LYS A 42 5.43 1.00 -4.23
C LYS A 42 3.98 0.86 -3.78
N LEU A 43 3.54 1.66 -2.81
CA LEU A 43 2.14 1.67 -2.35
C LEU A 43 1.16 2.10 -3.46
N LYS A 44 1.49 3.16 -4.21
CA LYS A 44 0.68 3.64 -5.34
C LYS A 44 0.57 2.58 -6.44
N TRP A 45 1.67 1.89 -6.73
CA TRP A 45 1.71 0.82 -7.71
C TRP A 45 0.85 -0.38 -7.26
N LYS A 46 0.92 -0.74 -5.98
CA LYS A 46 0.05 -1.77 -5.38
C LYS A 46 -1.43 -1.45 -5.51
N LEU A 47 -1.84 -0.21 -5.26
CA LEU A 47 -3.22 0.24 -5.46
C LEU A 47 -3.65 0.29 -6.94
N ARG A 48 -2.70 0.50 -7.87
CA ARG A 48 -2.97 0.44 -9.31
C ARG A 48 -3.18 -1.00 -9.79
N TRP A 49 -2.41 -1.95 -9.27
CA TRP A 49 -2.56 -3.37 -9.61
C TRP A 49 -3.96 -3.91 -9.32
N ILE A 50 -4.59 -3.47 -8.22
CA ILE A 50 -5.98 -3.83 -7.92
C ILE A 50 -6.88 -3.50 -9.11
N ARG A 51 -6.77 -2.28 -9.65
CA ARG A 51 -7.60 -1.83 -10.78
C ARG A 51 -7.29 -2.54 -12.09
N ILE A 52 -6.02 -2.87 -12.33
CA ILE A 52 -5.60 -3.62 -13.52
C ILE A 52 -6.25 -5.01 -13.55
N ILE A 53 -6.36 -5.65 -12.39
CA ILE A 53 -7.00 -6.97 -12.26
C ILE A 53 -8.52 -6.87 -12.30
N ASP A 54 -9.09 -5.81 -11.71
CA ASP A 54 -10.53 -5.67 -11.53
C ASP A 54 -11.28 -5.25 -12.81
N LEU A 55 -10.65 -4.46 -13.69
CA LEU A 55 -11.26 -4.02 -14.95
C LEU A 55 -11.60 -5.18 -15.91
N PRO A 56 -10.73 -6.17 -16.14
CA PRO A 56 -11.09 -7.37 -16.90
C PRO A 56 -12.25 -8.16 -16.29
N ILE A 57 -12.33 -8.24 -14.96
CA ILE A 57 -13.43 -8.91 -14.25
C ILE A 57 -14.76 -8.22 -14.56
N LEU A 58 -14.77 -6.89 -14.53
CA LEU A 58 -15.94 -6.09 -14.90
C LEU A 58 -16.32 -6.30 -16.37
N ALA A 59 -15.36 -6.26 -17.28
CA ALA A 59 -15.60 -6.49 -18.71
C ALA A 59 -16.21 -7.89 -18.95
N MET A 60 -15.67 -8.91 -18.30
CA MET A 60 -16.20 -10.27 -18.33
C MET A 60 -17.64 -10.35 -17.78
N ALA A 61 -17.94 -9.60 -16.72
CA ALA A 61 -19.28 -9.57 -16.14
C ALA A 61 -20.35 -9.06 -17.12
N PHE A 62 -20.00 -8.15 -18.03
CA PHE A 62 -20.92 -7.66 -19.07
C PHE A 62 -21.08 -8.64 -20.25
N LEU A 63 -20.09 -9.50 -20.50
CA LEU A 63 -20.09 -10.44 -21.64
C LEU A 63 -20.72 -11.80 -21.30
N ILE A 64 -20.65 -12.20 -20.04
CA ILE A 64 -21.08 -13.51 -19.57
C ILE A 64 -22.60 -13.56 -19.30
N LYS A 65 -23.22 -14.69 -19.64
CA LYS A 65 -24.64 -14.97 -19.37
C LYS A 65 -24.80 -15.83 -18.10
N GLY A 66 -26.00 -15.83 -17.54
CA GLY A 66 -26.32 -16.57 -16.31
C GLY A 66 -25.93 -15.81 -15.03
N ASP A 67 -25.86 -16.54 -13.93
CA ASP A 67 -25.68 -16.00 -12.58
C ASP A 67 -24.23 -15.63 -12.27
N LEU A 68 -23.26 -16.12 -13.06
CA LEU A 68 -21.84 -15.78 -12.93
C LEU A 68 -21.62 -14.26 -12.98
N LYS A 69 -22.40 -13.51 -13.76
CA LYS A 69 -22.31 -12.05 -13.82
C LYS A 69 -22.51 -11.40 -12.45
N PHE A 70 -23.41 -11.93 -11.62
CA PHE A 70 -23.68 -11.37 -10.29
C PHE A 70 -22.51 -11.62 -9.35
N LEU A 71 -21.89 -12.80 -9.43
CA LEU A 71 -20.68 -13.08 -8.67
C LEU A 71 -19.54 -12.15 -9.09
N LEU A 72 -19.31 -11.97 -10.40
CA LEU A 72 -18.24 -11.10 -10.90
C LEU A 72 -18.46 -9.63 -10.51
N LEU A 73 -19.71 -9.14 -10.57
CA LEU A 73 -20.05 -7.80 -10.10
C LEU A 73 -19.84 -7.64 -8.59
N PHE A 74 -20.20 -8.65 -7.80
CA PHE A 74 -19.97 -8.63 -6.35
C PHE A 74 -18.48 -8.59 -6.01
N VAL A 75 -17.67 -9.39 -6.71
CA VAL A 75 -16.21 -9.38 -6.59
C VAL A 75 -15.67 -7.99 -6.93
N PHE A 76 -16.08 -7.43 -8.06
CA PHE A 76 -15.69 -6.08 -8.49
C PHE A 76 -16.01 -5.01 -7.44
N ILE A 77 -17.25 -4.99 -6.92
CA ILE A 77 -17.66 -4.04 -5.89
C ILE A 77 -16.78 -4.17 -4.63
N THR A 78 -16.49 -5.41 -4.23
CA THR A 78 -15.67 -5.69 -3.04
C THR A 78 -14.23 -5.20 -3.21
N TYR A 79 -13.63 -5.41 -4.39
CA TYR A 79 -12.29 -4.91 -4.71
C TYR A 79 -12.25 -3.39 -4.80
N GLU A 80 -13.26 -2.75 -5.40
CA GLU A 80 -13.33 -1.28 -5.43
C GLU A 80 -13.54 -0.64 -4.06
N ILE A 81 -14.34 -1.25 -3.16
CA ILE A 81 -14.45 -0.80 -1.76
C ILE A 81 -13.09 -0.91 -1.05
N SER A 82 -12.41 -2.04 -1.20
CA SER A 82 -11.09 -2.28 -0.59
C SER A 82 -10.06 -1.26 -1.11
N ARG A 83 -10.08 -0.99 -2.41
CA ARG A 83 -9.25 0.04 -3.05
C ARG A 83 -9.59 1.44 -2.54
N ALA A 84 -10.87 1.79 -2.44
CA ALA A 84 -11.30 3.11 -1.96
C ALA A 84 -10.79 3.37 -0.53
N LEU A 85 -10.86 2.36 0.35
CA LEU A 85 -10.31 2.43 1.71
C LEU A 85 -8.78 2.58 1.70
N GLY A 86 -8.09 1.85 0.82
CA GLY A 86 -6.65 1.99 0.60
C GLY A 86 -6.25 3.38 0.11
N VAL A 87 -6.95 3.92 -0.88
CA VAL A 87 -6.72 5.27 -1.44
C VAL A 87 -7.03 6.35 -0.41
N ASN A 88 -8.12 6.23 0.35
CA ASN A 88 -8.44 7.18 1.42
C ASN A 88 -7.35 7.20 2.50
N SER A 89 -6.80 6.02 2.84
CA SER A 89 -5.67 5.92 3.76
C SER A 89 -4.37 6.49 3.16
N PHE A 90 -4.14 6.29 1.87
CA PHE A 90 -2.98 6.84 1.15
C PHE A 90 -3.03 8.37 1.05
N ARG A 91 -4.21 8.97 0.78
CA ARG A 91 -4.39 10.43 0.73
C ARG A 91 -4.09 11.13 2.05
N LYS A 92 -4.11 10.40 3.17
CA LYS A 92 -3.76 10.94 4.50
C LYS A 92 -2.25 11.06 4.71
N ILE A 93 -1.43 10.48 3.83
CA ILE A 93 0.03 10.64 3.86
C ILE A 93 0.35 12.04 3.33
N LYS A 94 0.95 12.89 4.17
CA LYS A 94 1.37 14.23 3.77
C LYS A 94 2.66 14.11 2.97
N THR A 95 2.59 14.37 1.66
CA THR A 95 3.74 14.34 0.75
C THR A 95 4.25 15.74 0.38
N GLY A 96 3.65 16.79 0.94
CA GLY A 96 4.07 18.17 0.70
C GLY A 96 5.26 18.56 1.57
N ILE A 97 6.23 19.27 0.98
CA ILE A 97 7.31 19.93 1.69
C ILE A 97 6.67 21.11 2.43
N ASP A 98 6.40 20.93 3.71
CA ASP A 98 5.92 22.01 4.57
C ASP A 98 7.15 22.60 5.26
N TYR A 99 7.70 23.68 4.72
CA TYR A 99 8.93 24.32 5.20
C TYR A 99 8.82 24.85 6.66
N ASN A 100 7.61 24.87 7.22
CA ASN A 100 7.34 25.20 8.63
C ASN A 100 7.13 23.98 9.53
N ALA A 101 7.01 22.78 8.97
CA ALA A 101 6.80 21.57 9.75
C ALA A 101 8.14 20.93 10.12
N ASN A 102 8.27 20.48 11.37
CA ASN A 102 9.43 19.72 11.81
C ASN A 102 9.52 18.43 10.97
N THR A 103 10.54 18.31 10.11
CA THR A 103 10.78 17.19 9.18
C THR A 103 10.66 15.84 9.88
N LYS A 104 11.12 15.75 11.13
CA LYS A 104 11.01 14.58 12.01
C LYS A 104 9.57 14.16 12.27
N GLN A 105 8.69 15.11 12.56
CA GLN A 105 7.29 14.84 12.86
C GLN A 105 6.55 14.38 11.60
N VAL A 106 6.83 14.99 10.46
CA VAL A 106 6.28 14.59 9.16
C VAL A 106 6.71 13.17 8.77
N LEU A 107 7.99 12.84 8.93
CA LEU A 107 8.51 11.48 8.67
C LEU A 107 7.89 10.44 9.59
N THR A 108 7.72 10.75 10.88
CA THR A 108 7.12 9.86 11.88
C THR A 108 5.65 9.60 11.58
N ASP A 109 4.89 10.65 11.28
CA ASP A 109 3.46 10.54 10.94
C ASP A 109 3.26 9.74 9.65
N ASN A 110 4.12 9.95 8.65
CA ASN A 110 4.09 9.20 7.40
C ASN A 110 4.45 7.72 7.60
N LEU A 111 5.49 7.41 8.39
CA LEU A 111 5.85 6.04 8.74
C LEU A 111 4.70 5.33 9.47
N LYS A 112 4.04 6.01 10.41
CA LYS A 112 2.86 5.49 11.13
C LYS A 112 1.69 5.24 10.19
N ALA A 113 1.45 6.13 9.23
CA ALA A 113 0.42 5.96 8.21
C ALA A 113 0.70 4.77 7.30
N ILE A 114 1.95 4.60 6.83
CA ILE A 114 2.36 3.46 6.00
C ILE A 114 2.18 2.14 6.77
N LYS A 115 2.64 2.06 8.02
CA LYS A 115 2.44 0.87 8.87
C LYS A 115 0.95 0.57 9.07
N ARG A 116 0.10 1.59 9.21
CA ARG A 116 -1.36 1.41 9.33
C ARG A 116 -1.96 0.83 8.04
N ILE A 117 -1.54 1.30 6.88
CA ILE A 117 -1.98 0.76 5.57
C ILE A 117 -1.61 -0.72 5.45
N LEU A 118 -0.35 -1.08 5.74
CA LEU A 118 0.14 -2.46 5.67
C LEU A 118 -0.56 -3.40 6.67
N ARG A 119 -0.89 -2.91 7.87
CA ARG A 119 -1.72 -3.65 8.83
C ARG A 119 -3.13 -3.87 8.32
N GLY A 120 -3.75 -2.83 7.74
CA GLY A 120 -5.07 -2.94 7.12
C GLY A 120 -5.07 -4.02 6.05
N GLU A 121 -4.08 -3.98 5.15
CA GLU A 121 -3.92 -4.99 4.11
C GLU A 121 -3.77 -6.41 4.66
N THR A 122 -3.03 -6.57 5.76
CA THR A 122 -2.87 -7.86 6.42
C THR A 122 -4.23 -8.40 6.89
N ILE A 123 -5.08 -7.56 7.48
CA ILE A 123 -6.46 -7.92 7.87
C ILE A 123 -7.29 -8.32 6.64
N TYR A 124 -7.21 -7.55 5.55
CA TYR A 124 -7.84 -7.91 4.29
C TYR A 124 -7.35 -9.27 3.77
N GLY A 125 -6.05 -9.55 3.87
CA GLY A 125 -5.46 -10.84 3.54
C GLY A 125 -6.02 -11.98 4.40
N TYR A 126 -6.20 -11.79 5.71
CA TYR A 126 -6.81 -12.81 6.57
C TYR A 126 -8.26 -13.12 6.21
N ILE A 127 -9.02 -12.14 5.69
CA ILE A 127 -10.44 -12.30 5.37
C ILE A 127 -10.63 -12.84 3.95
N PHE A 128 -10.04 -12.21 2.95
CA PHE A 128 -10.34 -12.48 1.54
C PHE A 128 -9.51 -13.61 0.95
N LEU A 129 -8.32 -13.88 1.49
CA LEU A 129 -7.45 -14.92 0.94
C LEU A 129 -8.02 -16.33 1.16
N PRO A 130 -8.61 -16.66 2.33
CA PRO A 130 -9.38 -17.90 2.49
C PRO A 130 -10.59 -18.03 1.57
N LEU A 131 -11.18 -16.90 1.18
CA LEU A 131 -12.36 -16.86 0.32
C LEU A 131 -11.99 -16.92 -1.17
N ALA A 132 -10.76 -16.60 -1.55
CA ALA A 132 -10.34 -16.55 -2.95
C ALA A 132 -10.52 -17.91 -3.67
N GLY A 133 -10.07 -19.01 -3.04
CA GLY A 133 -10.22 -20.36 -3.57
C GLY A 133 -11.68 -20.77 -3.79
N PRO A 134 -12.53 -20.72 -2.75
CA PRO A 134 -13.98 -20.98 -2.86
C PRO A 134 -14.67 -20.09 -3.91
N THR A 135 -14.34 -18.81 -3.96
CA THR A 135 -14.94 -17.87 -4.93
C THR A 135 -14.54 -18.24 -6.36
N GLY A 136 -13.28 -18.62 -6.59
CA GLY A 136 -12.81 -19.12 -7.89
C GLY A 136 -13.49 -20.43 -8.30
N TRP A 137 -13.68 -21.35 -7.36
CA TRP A 137 -14.41 -22.60 -7.61
C TRP A 137 -15.88 -22.35 -7.94
N LEU A 138 -16.56 -21.50 -7.17
CA LEU A 138 -17.92 -21.07 -7.45
C LEU A 138 -18.03 -20.40 -8.83
N ALA A 139 -17.06 -19.57 -9.21
CA ALA A 139 -17.03 -18.95 -10.53
C ALA A 139 -16.91 -19.99 -11.65
N TYR A 140 -16.05 -21.00 -11.50
CA TYR A 140 -15.94 -22.11 -12.44
C TYR A 140 -17.25 -22.91 -12.54
N GLN A 141 -17.85 -23.26 -11.41
CA GLN A 141 -19.11 -24.00 -11.39
C GLN A 141 -20.26 -23.22 -12.01
N LEU A 142 -20.34 -21.90 -11.76
CA LEU A 142 -21.32 -21.04 -12.41
C LEU A 142 -21.06 -20.84 -13.90
N TYR A 143 -19.81 -20.92 -14.35
CA TYR A 143 -19.50 -20.92 -15.78
C TYR A 143 -20.08 -22.17 -16.48
N VAL A 144 -19.96 -23.35 -15.84
CA VAL A 144 -20.44 -24.62 -16.39
C VAL A 144 -21.96 -24.78 -16.25
N HIS A 145 -22.52 -24.51 -15.08
CA HIS A 145 -23.91 -24.79 -14.72
C HIS A 145 -24.85 -23.58 -14.81
N GLN A 146 -24.31 -22.38 -15.07
CA GLN A 146 -24.99 -21.11 -15.36
C GLN A 146 -25.86 -20.51 -14.25
N THR A 147 -26.34 -21.29 -13.28
CA THR A 147 -27.28 -20.84 -12.24
C THR A 147 -26.84 -21.29 -10.85
N PHE A 148 -27.08 -20.47 -9.83
CA PHE A 148 -26.76 -20.81 -8.44
C PHE A 148 -27.48 -22.06 -7.97
N GLU A 149 -28.75 -22.22 -8.35
CA GLU A 149 -29.56 -23.37 -7.98
C GLU A 149 -28.91 -24.70 -8.41
N LYS A 150 -28.48 -24.78 -9.67
CA LYS A 150 -27.80 -25.98 -10.18
C LYS A 150 -26.47 -26.22 -9.48
N VAL A 151 -25.69 -25.17 -9.23
CA VAL A 151 -24.39 -25.30 -8.54
C VAL A 151 -24.56 -25.78 -7.10
N PHE A 152 -25.53 -25.23 -6.36
CA PHE A 152 -25.78 -25.63 -4.98
C PHE A 152 -26.42 -27.01 -4.85
N SER A 153 -27.06 -27.50 -5.92
CA SER A 153 -27.56 -28.87 -6.00
C SER A 153 -26.47 -29.91 -6.28
N LEU A 154 -25.25 -29.49 -6.64
CA LEU A 154 -24.16 -30.44 -6.95
C LEU A 154 -23.72 -31.23 -5.71
N PRO A 155 -23.43 -32.53 -5.88
CA PRO A 155 -22.98 -33.36 -4.78
C PRO A 155 -21.64 -32.85 -4.24
N HIS A 156 -21.52 -32.81 -2.92
CA HIS A 156 -20.31 -32.40 -2.20
C HIS A 156 -19.84 -30.95 -2.45
N PHE A 157 -20.63 -30.09 -3.10
CA PHE A 157 -20.25 -28.70 -3.38
C PHE A 157 -19.79 -27.95 -2.13
N PHE A 158 -20.58 -28.01 -1.06
CA PHE A 158 -20.23 -27.34 0.21
C PHE A 158 -18.98 -27.91 0.87
N ILE A 159 -18.73 -29.23 0.75
CA ILE A 159 -17.53 -29.87 1.28
C ILE A 159 -16.29 -29.36 0.52
N GLN A 160 -16.38 -29.28 -0.81
CA GLN A 160 -15.31 -28.73 -1.65
C GLN A 160 -15.00 -27.27 -1.27
N MET A 161 -16.02 -26.45 -1.04
CA MET A 161 -15.86 -25.06 -0.59
C MET A 161 -15.09 -24.97 0.74
N VAL A 162 -15.47 -25.78 1.73
CA VAL A 162 -14.77 -25.82 3.04
C VAL A 162 -13.32 -26.28 2.89
N LEU A 163 -13.07 -27.31 2.08
CA LEU A 163 -11.69 -27.79 1.83
C LEU A 163 -10.83 -26.70 1.19
N LEU A 164 -11.38 -25.95 0.23
CA LEU A 164 -10.67 -24.84 -0.40
C LEU A 164 -10.37 -23.69 0.59
N ILE A 165 -11.26 -23.40 1.54
CA ILE A 165 -10.98 -22.45 2.63
C ILE A 165 -9.77 -22.92 3.43
N LEU A 166 -9.77 -24.18 3.87
CA LEU A 166 -8.69 -24.73 4.69
C LEU A 166 -7.34 -24.73 3.96
N ILE A 167 -7.33 -25.10 2.68
CA ILE A 167 -6.13 -25.06 1.84
C ILE A 167 -5.62 -23.63 1.62
N SER A 168 -6.52 -22.64 1.66
CA SER A 168 -6.17 -21.23 1.47
C SER A 168 -5.51 -20.59 2.71
N ILE A 169 -5.66 -21.18 3.91
CA ILE A 169 -5.08 -20.65 5.16
C ILE A 169 -3.54 -20.57 5.12
N PRO A 170 -2.79 -21.61 4.70
CA PRO A 170 -1.33 -21.54 4.54
C PRO A 170 -0.85 -20.38 3.66
N PHE A 171 -1.62 -19.99 2.63
CA PHE A 171 -1.25 -18.90 1.74
C PHE A 171 -1.25 -17.53 2.44
N ILE A 172 -1.96 -17.38 3.56
CA ILE A 172 -1.87 -16.16 4.38
C ILE A 172 -0.45 -15.95 4.89
N TYR A 173 0.22 -17.04 5.31
CA TYR A 173 1.61 -16.96 5.77
C TYR A 173 2.54 -16.53 4.64
N ILE A 174 2.33 -17.04 3.43
CA ILE A 174 3.10 -16.67 2.24
C ILE A 174 2.88 -15.19 1.91
N ALA A 175 1.62 -14.73 1.89
CA ALA A 175 1.27 -13.34 1.62
C ALA A 175 1.90 -12.39 2.65
N LYS A 176 1.88 -12.76 3.93
CA LYS A 176 2.56 -12.00 4.99
C LYS A 176 4.07 -11.94 4.75
N LYS A 177 4.71 -13.07 4.45
CA LYS A 177 6.15 -13.14 4.17
C LYS A 177 6.54 -12.29 2.96
N MET A 178 5.73 -12.27 1.90
CA MET A 178 5.96 -11.41 0.73
C MET A 178 5.84 -9.93 1.08
N ASN A 179 4.82 -9.56 1.85
CA ASN A 179 4.64 -8.17 2.27
C ASN A 179 5.81 -7.70 3.15
N ASP A 180 6.23 -8.53 4.10
CA ASP A 180 7.39 -8.26 4.94
C ASP A 180 8.68 -8.16 4.09
N SER A 181 8.89 -9.03 3.10
CA SER A 181 10.07 -8.94 2.23
C SER A 181 10.13 -7.64 1.42
N ILE A 182 9.01 -7.06 1.02
CA ILE A 182 8.94 -5.85 0.19
C ILE A 182 9.10 -4.59 1.05
N PHE A 183 8.52 -4.59 2.25
CA PHE A 183 8.39 -3.38 3.08
C PHE A 183 9.25 -3.37 4.34
N ALA A 184 9.71 -4.51 4.87
CA ALA A 184 10.42 -4.56 6.15
C ALA A 184 11.75 -3.80 6.11
N LYS A 185 12.57 -3.99 5.07
CA LYS A 185 13.87 -3.33 4.95
C LYS A 185 13.72 -1.80 4.77
N PRO A 186 12.91 -1.29 3.82
CA PRO A 186 12.69 0.16 3.70
C PRO A 186 12.06 0.80 4.95
N LEU A 187 11.17 0.09 5.65
CA LEU A 187 10.58 0.60 6.90
C LEU A 187 11.59 0.64 8.04
N LYS A 188 12.50 -0.34 8.11
CA LYS A 188 13.55 -0.38 9.13
C LYS A 188 14.56 0.75 8.89
N GLU A 189 15.01 0.92 7.65
CA GLU A 189 15.92 2.01 7.26
C GLU A 189 15.31 3.40 7.50
N LEU A 190 14.01 3.58 7.23
CA LEU A 190 13.30 4.83 7.54
C LEU A 190 13.19 5.07 9.05
N ASN A 191 12.98 4.02 9.84
CA ASN A 191 12.86 4.12 11.31
C ASN A 191 14.21 4.41 11.98
N GLU A 192 15.29 3.79 11.51
CA GLU A 192 16.66 4.04 11.98
C GLU A 192 17.03 5.51 11.74
N LYS A 193 16.76 6.05 10.54
CA LYS A 193 17.02 7.47 10.25
C LYS A 193 16.20 8.45 11.09
N ILE A 194 14.95 8.13 11.41
CA ILE A 194 14.14 8.98 12.31
C ILE A 194 14.76 9.00 13.71
N ASN A 195 15.33 7.88 14.16
CA ASN A 195 16.02 7.79 15.44
C ASN A 195 17.37 8.52 15.41
N ASP A 196 18.11 8.49 14.29
CA ASP A 196 19.34 9.28 14.12
C ASP A 196 19.06 10.81 14.14
N LEU A 197 17.82 11.22 13.86
CA LEU A 197 17.32 12.60 14.03
C LEU A 197 16.76 12.87 15.46
N MET A 198 16.83 11.90 16.37
CA MET A 198 16.46 12.04 17.79
C MET A 198 17.63 12.37 18.71
N ASP A 199 18.85 11.97 18.34
CA ASP A 199 20.10 12.27 19.03
C ASP A 199 20.78 13.54 18.46
#